data_AF-A0A1G4A0X7-F1
#
_entry.id   AF-A0A1G4A0X7-F1
#
_cell.length_a   1.000
_cell.length_b   1.000
_cell.length_c   1.000
_cell.angle_alpha   90.00
_cell.angle_beta   90.00
_cell.angle_gamma   90.00
#
_symmetry.space_group_name_H-M   'P 1'
#
loop_
_entity.id
_entity.type
_entity.pdbx_description
1 polymer ?
#
loop_
_entity_poly.entity_id
_entity_poly.type
_entity_poly.pdbx_seq_one_letter_code
_entity_poly.pdbx_strand_id
1 'polypeptide(L)'
;MFVGNLAPMNAIWSHRSDVTDMGPFGGRLTGWEAVGEEFKKEAGMKLGGRVVCTDLIVQVGADMGYTVCVEEGQNMSAEGKPVTVSHRATNVFRKESGQWKLVHHHTDISLQLEKATGSTVK
;
A
#
# COMPACT_ATOMS: atom_id res chain seq x y z
N MET A 1 -6.05 -9.27 -1.74
CA MET A 1 -6.74 -8.44 -0.75
C MET A 1 -8.18 -8.13 -1.14
N PHE A 2 -8.44 -7.41 -2.25
CA PHE A 2 -9.77 -6.87 -2.60
C PHE A 2 -10.94 -7.86 -2.73
N VAL A 3 -10.66 -9.14 -2.99
CA VAL A 3 -11.67 -10.22 -3.05
C VAL A 3 -11.76 -11.03 -1.75
N GLY A 4 -11.20 -10.52 -0.63
CA GLY A 4 -11.19 -11.19 0.67
C GLY A 4 -10.06 -12.20 0.88
N ASN A 5 -9.13 -12.33 -0.07
CA ASN A 5 -7.97 -13.21 0.06
C ASN A 5 -6.74 -12.46 0.61
N LEU A 6 -6.32 -12.83 1.82
CA LEU A 6 -5.14 -12.30 2.52
C LEU A 6 -3.84 -13.02 2.20
N ALA A 7 -3.90 -14.25 1.67
CA ALA A 7 -2.70 -15.07 1.45
C ALA A 7 -1.61 -14.35 0.63
N PRO A 8 -1.94 -13.56 -0.41
CA PRO A 8 -0.93 -12.79 -1.14
C PRO A 8 -0.22 -11.74 -0.27
N MET A 9 -0.94 -11.03 0.60
CA MET A 9 -0.34 -10.00 1.47
C MET A 9 0.58 -10.63 2.51
N ASN A 10 0.13 -11.72 3.14
CA ASN A 10 0.95 -12.50 4.07
C ASN A 10 2.20 -13.09 3.40
N ALA A 11 2.11 -13.45 2.12
CA ALA A 11 3.25 -14.02 1.41
C ALA A 11 4.35 -12.99 1.10
N ILE A 12 3.99 -11.73 0.85
CA ILE A 12 4.94 -10.69 0.43
C ILE A 12 5.49 -9.83 1.58
N TRP A 13 4.77 -9.72 2.70
CA TRP A 13 5.23 -8.94 3.86
C TRP A 13 6.18 -9.73 4.76
N SER A 14 7.09 -9.02 5.42
CA SER A 14 7.82 -9.55 6.57
C SER A 14 6.87 -9.67 7.76
N HIS A 15 7.05 -10.71 8.57
CA HIS A 15 6.26 -10.94 9.78
C HIS A 15 6.99 -10.52 11.07
N ARG A 16 8.05 -9.71 10.94
CA ARG A 16 8.84 -9.24 12.08
C ARG A 16 8.15 -8.09 12.80
N SER A 17 8.64 -7.78 14.01
CA SER A 17 8.12 -6.69 14.84
C SER A 17 8.51 -5.29 14.37
N ASP A 18 9.44 -5.18 13.42
CA ASP A 18 9.97 -3.92 12.90
C ASP A 18 9.29 -3.43 11.61
N VAL A 19 8.30 -4.17 11.11
CA VAL A 19 7.52 -3.72 9.94
C VAL A 19 6.65 -2.53 10.30
N THR A 20 6.41 -1.65 9.33
CA THR A 20 5.57 -0.47 9.54
C THR A 20 4.64 -0.25 8.36
N ASP A 21 3.47 0.31 8.63
CA ASP A 21 2.52 0.67 7.58
C ASP A 21 1.90 2.04 7.86
N MET A 22 1.85 2.85 6.81
CA MET A 22 1.20 4.15 6.75
C MET A 22 0.32 4.18 5.48
N GLY A 23 -0.62 3.24 5.41
CA GLY A 23 -1.54 3.07 4.30
C GLY A 23 -2.60 4.17 4.18
N PRO A 24 -3.49 4.09 3.18
CA PRO A 24 -4.37 5.19 2.78
C PRO A 24 -5.48 5.48 3.81
N PHE A 25 -5.73 4.57 4.75
CA PHE A 25 -6.65 4.77 5.86
C PHE A 25 -6.05 5.59 7.01
N GLY A 26 -4.79 5.99 6.89
CA GLY A 26 -4.08 6.84 7.84
C GLY A 26 -3.53 6.09 9.06
N GLY A 27 -3.00 6.86 10.01
CA GLY A 27 -2.34 6.30 11.19
C GLY A 27 -0.91 5.82 10.93
N ARG A 28 -0.37 5.09 11.89
CA ARG A 28 0.96 4.47 11.82
C ARG A 28 0.92 3.14 12.55
N LEU A 29 1.03 2.06 11.79
CA LEU A 29 1.10 0.70 12.33
C LEU A 29 2.55 0.28 12.49
N THR A 30 2.83 -0.54 13.49
CA THR A 30 4.17 -1.07 13.78
C THR A 30 4.05 -2.51 14.25
N GLY A 31 4.89 -3.38 13.70
CA GLY A 31 4.86 -4.82 13.92
C GLY A 31 3.79 -5.54 13.11
N TRP A 32 4.10 -6.79 12.74
CA TRP A 32 3.23 -7.59 11.88
C TRP A 32 1.84 -7.84 12.45
N GLU A 33 1.70 -7.95 13.77
CA GLU A 33 0.38 -8.15 14.39
C GLU A 33 -0.57 -6.99 14.07
N ALA A 34 -0.11 -5.75 14.18
CA ALA A 34 -0.91 -4.57 13.87
C ALA A 34 -1.21 -4.45 12.36
N VAL A 35 -0.19 -4.67 11.52
CA VAL A 35 -0.32 -4.60 10.05
C VAL A 35 -1.26 -5.69 9.52
N GLY A 36 -1.09 -6.93 9.99
CA GLY A 36 -1.90 -8.07 9.57
C GLY A 36 -3.36 -7.97 9.99
N GLU A 37 -3.64 -7.44 11.19
CA GLU A 37 -5.03 -7.17 11.61
C GLU A 37 -5.68 -6.06 10.77
N GLU A 38 -4.92 -5.07 10.30
CA GLU A 38 -5.46 -4.07 9.38
C GLU A 38 -5.80 -4.69 8.01
N PHE A 39 -4.88 -5.46 7.42
CA PHE A 39 -5.18 -6.17 6.17
C PHE A 39 -6.40 -7.07 6.28
N LYS A 40 -6.58 -7.73 7.43
CA LYS A 40 -7.75 -8.57 7.70
C LYS A 40 -9.05 -7.78 7.71
N LYS A 41 -9.06 -6.58 8.29
CA LYS A 41 -10.22 -5.66 8.20
C LYS A 41 -10.48 -5.27 6.75
N GLU A 42 -9.45 -4.82 6.03
CA GLU A 42 -9.56 -4.37 4.64
C GLU A 42 -10.06 -5.48 3.70
N ALA A 43 -9.52 -6.69 3.83
CA ALA A 43 -9.99 -7.86 3.07
C ALA A 43 -11.45 -8.21 3.40
N GLY A 44 -11.86 -8.04 4.66
CA GLY A 44 -13.25 -8.22 5.10
C GLY A 44 -14.24 -7.27 4.42
N MET A 45 -13.80 -6.07 4.01
CA MET A 45 -14.63 -5.10 3.30
C MET A 45 -14.97 -5.53 1.87
N LYS A 46 -14.22 -6.48 1.28
CA LYS A 46 -14.45 -7.00 -0.08
C LYS A 46 -14.69 -5.89 -1.10
N LEU A 47 -13.88 -4.84 -1.04
CA LEU A 47 -14.02 -3.64 -1.88
C LEU A 47 -13.97 -3.96 -3.38
N GLY A 48 -13.53 -5.16 -3.78
CA GLY A 48 -13.38 -5.54 -5.17
C GLY A 48 -12.38 -4.65 -5.88
N GLY A 49 -12.25 -4.83 -7.19
CA GLY A 49 -11.42 -3.94 -8.00
C GLY A 49 -9.93 -4.32 -8.04
N ARG A 50 -9.10 -3.35 -8.42
CA ARG A 50 -7.66 -3.53 -8.69
C ARG A 50 -6.88 -2.26 -8.37
N VAL A 51 -5.63 -2.44 -8.00
CA VAL A 51 -4.61 -1.38 -7.91
C VAL A 51 -3.45 -1.76 -8.81
N VAL A 52 -2.88 -0.77 -9.50
CA VAL A 52 -1.72 -0.91 -10.38
C VAL A 52 -0.72 0.18 -10.05
N CYS A 53 0.54 -0.18 -9.88
CA CYS A 53 1.63 0.78 -9.78
C CYS A 53 1.94 1.35 -11.17
N THR A 54 1.90 2.67 -11.30
CA THR A 54 2.37 3.46 -12.44
C THR A 54 3.59 4.27 -12.03
N ASP A 55 4.38 4.75 -12.99
CA ASP A 55 5.62 5.50 -12.74
C ASP A 55 6.58 4.80 -11.76
N LEU A 56 6.68 3.48 -11.90
CA LEU A 56 7.44 2.62 -10.99
C LEU A 56 8.95 2.87 -11.13
N ILE A 57 9.56 3.34 -10.04
CA ILE A 57 11.01 3.39 -9.85
C ILE A 57 11.40 2.28 -8.90
N VAL A 58 12.44 1.54 -9.23
CA VAL A 58 12.98 0.45 -8.41
C VAL A 58 14.45 0.72 -8.12
N GLN A 59 14.85 0.62 -6.86
CA GLN A 59 16.24 0.67 -6.42
C GLN A 59 16.55 -0.54 -5.55
N VAL A 60 17.65 -1.23 -5.85
CA VAL A 60 18.00 -2.50 -5.21
C VAL A 60 19.44 -2.46 -4.71
N GLY A 61 19.61 -2.69 -3.41
CA GLY A 61 20.89 -2.94 -2.77
C GLY A 61 21.12 -4.43 -2.49
N ALA A 62 22.05 -4.75 -1.58
CA ALA A 62 22.41 -6.12 -1.26
C ALA A 62 21.29 -6.89 -0.52
N ASP A 63 20.76 -6.26 0.54
CA ASP A 63 19.77 -6.82 1.45
C ASP A 63 18.54 -5.91 1.64
N MET A 64 18.60 -4.69 1.11
CA MET A 64 17.52 -3.70 1.15
C MET A 64 17.25 -3.17 -0.25
N GLY A 65 16.00 -2.83 -0.53
CA GLY A 65 15.58 -2.19 -1.78
C GLY A 65 14.30 -1.40 -1.54
N TYR A 66 13.95 -0.52 -2.47
CA TYR A 66 12.70 0.22 -2.40
C TYR A 66 12.10 0.43 -3.78
N THR A 67 10.79 0.67 -3.77
CA THR A 67 10.08 1.19 -4.93
C THR A 67 9.39 2.50 -4.58
N VAL A 68 9.30 3.39 -5.56
CA VAL A 68 8.39 4.53 -5.54
C VAL A 68 7.48 4.42 -6.74
N CYS A 69 6.18 4.67 -6.57
CA CYS A 69 5.20 4.61 -7.65
C CYS A 69 3.96 5.45 -7.34
N VAL A 70 3.09 5.59 -8.33
CA VAL A 70 1.70 6.02 -8.15
C VAL A 70 0.80 4.80 -8.21
N GLU A 71 0.11 4.49 -7.12
CA GLU A 71 -0.88 3.43 -7.01
C GLU A 71 -2.23 3.92 -7.51
N GLU A 72 -2.53 3.54 -8.75
CA GLU A 72 -3.79 3.85 -9.43
C GLU A 72 -4.75 2.68 -9.28
N GLY A 73 -5.93 2.94 -8.71
CA GLY A 73 -6.89 1.89 -8.40
C GLY A 73 -8.33 2.24 -8.70
N GLN A 74 -9.11 1.19 -8.96
CA GLN A 74 -10.56 1.25 -9.03
C GLN A 74 -11.10 0.24 -8.03
N ASN A 75 -11.84 0.70 -7.03
CA ASN A 75 -12.44 -0.11 -5.96
C ASN A 75 -13.93 0.22 -5.84
N MET A 76 -14.64 -0.47 -4.95
CA MET A 76 -16.03 -0.14 -4.56
C MET A 76 -16.05 0.43 -3.14
N SER A 77 -16.89 1.44 -2.89
CA SER A 77 -17.20 1.89 -1.54
C SER A 77 -18.04 0.85 -0.79
N ALA A 78 -18.23 1.05 0.53
CA ALA A 78 -19.12 0.20 1.34
C ALA A 78 -20.57 0.20 0.82
N GLU A 79 -20.99 1.26 0.14
CA GLU A 79 -22.32 1.41 -0.49
C GLU A 79 -22.36 0.83 -1.93
N GLY A 80 -21.29 0.16 -2.38
CA GLY A 80 -21.22 -0.45 -3.70
C GLY A 80 -21.05 0.56 -4.85
N LYS A 81 -20.51 1.75 -4.60
CA LYS A 81 -20.22 2.75 -5.65
C LYS A 81 -18.77 2.65 -6.12
N PRO A 82 -18.48 2.79 -7.42
CA PRO A 82 -17.10 2.86 -7.90
C PRO A 82 -16.35 4.05 -7.29
N VAL A 83 -15.11 3.79 -6.85
CA VAL A 83 -14.17 4.78 -6.30
C VAL A 83 -12.85 4.62 -7.04
N THR A 84 -12.31 5.75 -7.52
CA THR A 84 -10.94 5.80 -8.06
C THR A 84 -10.00 6.29 -6.96
N VAL A 85 -8.84 5.65 -6.84
CA VAL A 85 -7.77 6.04 -5.92
C VAL A 85 -6.49 6.31 -6.70
N SER A 86 -5.75 7.33 -6.27
CA SER A 86 -4.44 7.71 -6.80
C SER A 86 -3.57 8.12 -5.62
N HIS A 87 -2.69 7.23 -5.20
CA HIS A 87 -1.77 7.44 -4.07
C HIS A 87 -0.33 7.42 -4.55
N ARG A 88 0.50 8.31 -4.02
CA ARG A 88 1.95 8.10 -4.13
C ARG A 88 2.33 7.08 -3.07
N ALA A 89 3.17 6.12 -3.42
CA ALA A 89 3.56 5.06 -2.52
C ALA A 89 5.08 4.88 -2.49
N THR A 90 5.61 4.66 -1.29
CA THR A 90 6.96 4.15 -1.05
C THR A 90 6.84 2.77 -0.41
N ASN A 91 7.44 1.76 -1.06
CA ASN A 91 7.54 0.42 -0.51
C ASN A 91 9.00 0.09 -0.26
N VAL A 92 9.34 -0.30 0.96
CA VAL A 92 10.69 -0.75 1.32
C VAL A 92 10.67 -2.25 1.52
N PHE A 93 11.69 -2.90 0.97
CA PHE A 93 11.86 -4.34 0.99
C PHE A 93 13.18 -4.72 1.66
N ARG A 94 13.14 -5.81 2.41
CA ARG A 94 14.31 -6.48 2.98
C ARG A 94 14.41 -7.90 2.44
N LYS A 95 15.61 -8.36 2.14
CA LYS A 95 15.87 -9.74 1.74
C LYS A 95 15.94 -10.63 2.98
N GLU A 96 14.97 -11.51 3.14
CA GLU A 96 14.87 -12.47 4.25
C GLU A 96 14.92 -13.89 3.68
N SER A 97 15.91 -14.69 4.10
CA SER A 97 16.10 -16.08 3.65
C SER A 97 16.07 -16.24 2.11
N GLY A 98 16.68 -15.28 1.40
CA GLY A 98 16.75 -15.28 -0.06
C GLY A 98 15.52 -14.69 -0.77
N GLN A 99 14.48 -14.30 -0.06
CA GLN A 99 13.25 -13.72 -0.61
C GLN A 99 13.10 -12.25 -0.23
N TRP A 100 12.61 -11.41 -1.15
CA TRP A 100 12.27 -10.02 -0.83
C TRP A 100 10.95 -9.97 -0.07
N LYS A 101 10.97 -9.28 1.08
CA LYS A 101 9.82 -9.08 1.96
C LYS A 101 9.58 -7.59 2.15
N LEU A 102 8.34 -7.16 2.02
CA LEU A 102 7.94 -5.77 2.27
C LEU A 102 8.01 -5.52 3.79
N VAL A 103 8.74 -4.48 4.18
CA VAL A 103 8.98 -4.10 5.59
C VAL A 103 8.42 -2.72 5.91
N HIS A 104 8.15 -1.90 4.90
CA HIS A 104 7.47 -0.62 5.05
C HIS A 104 6.61 -0.33 3.83
N HIS A 105 5.37 0.06 4.05
CA HIS A 105 4.49 0.67 3.06
C HIS A 105 4.06 2.04 3.57
N HIS A 106 4.12 3.04 2.72
CA HIS A 106 3.63 4.38 3.02
C HIS A 106 2.98 4.94 1.79
N THR A 107 1.71 5.30 1.94
CA THR A 107 0.96 6.04 0.94
C THR A 107 0.67 7.44 1.42
N ASP A 108 0.71 8.38 0.50
CA ASP A 108 0.14 9.69 0.70
C ASP A 108 -0.83 10.04 -0.43
N ILE A 109 -1.78 10.91 -0.14
CA ILE A 109 -2.69 11.42 -1.15
C ILE A 109 -1.95 12.42 -2.05
N SER A 110 -1.81 12.07 -3.32
CA SER A 110 -1.19 12.93 -4.34
C SER A 110 -1.81 14.35 -4.39
N LEU A 111 -3.11 14.46 -4.04
CA LEU A 111 -3.94 15.65 -4.23
C LEU A 111 -3.90 16.69 -3.09
N GLN A 112 -3.18 16.47 -1.98
CA GLN A 112 -3.32 17.38 -0.83
C GLN A 112 -2.83 18.80 -1.09
N LEU A 113 -2.02 19.03 -2.14
CA LEU A 113 -1.68 20.39 -2.59
C LEU A 113 -2.65 20.95 -3.64
N GLU A 114 -3.21 20.17 -4.56
CA GLU A 114 -4.06 20.71 -5.64
C GLU A 114 -5.37 21.34 -5.13
N LYS A 115 -5.97 20.72 -4.10
CA LYS A 115 -7.18 21.29 -3.45
C LYS A 115 -6.86 22.44 -2.50
N ALA A 116 -5.63 22.54 -1.99
CA ALA A 116 -5.21 23.61 -1.07
C ALA A 116 -4.67 24.85 -1.81
N THR A 117 -4.10 24.70 -3.01
CA THR A 117 -3.53 25.81 -3.81
C THR A 117 -4.38 26.20 -5.03
N GLY A 118 -5.50 25.50 -5.29
CA GLY A 118 -6.38 25.79 -6.44
C GLY A 118 -5.68 25.64 -7.80
N SER A 119 -4.51 25.01 -7.84
CA SER A 119 -3.71 24.91 -9.06
C SER A 119 -4.13 23.67 -9.84
N THR A 120 -4.91 23.88 -10.90
CA THR A 120 -5.09 22.90 -11.96
C THR A 120 -3.81 22.91 -12.81
N VAL A 121 -3.01 21.86 -12.75
CA VAL A 121 -1.87 21.74 -13.66
C VAL A 121 -2.41 21.52 -15.07
N LYS A 122 -2.05 22.44 -15.97
CA LYS A 122 -2.23 22.31 -17.43
C LYS A 122 -1.19 21.37 -18.01
#